data_AF-A0A3N2EGD8-F1
#
_entry.id   AF-A0A3N2EGD8-F1
#
_cell.length_a   1.000
_cell.length_b   1.000
_cell.length_c   1.000
_cell.angle_alpha   90.00
_cell.angle_beta   90.00
_cell.angle_gamma   90.00
#
_symmetry.space_group_name_H-M   'P 1'
#
loop_
_entity.id
_entity.type
_entity.pdbx_description
1 polymer ?
#
loop_
_entity_poly.entity_id
_entity_poly.type
_entity_poly.pdbx_seq_one_letter_code
_entity_poly.pdbx_strand_id
1 'polypeptide(L)' 'MRLHHQHPQSRVFRYNIGKYQWHGSSRYYLGKDLPGIPGVLAVYAERRQGRNGPYTFLMSITLN' A
#
# COMPACT_ATOMS: atom_id res chain seq x y z
N MET A 1 3.70 -5.40 7.44
CA MET A 1 4.49 -4.15 7.24
C MET A 1 4.82 -3.58 8.61
N ARG A 2 6.11 -3.27 8.91
CA ARG A 2 6.56 -2.90 10.27
C ARG A 2 5.79 -1.72 10.89
N LEU A 3 5.46 -0.70 10.08
CA LEU A 3 4.70 0.47 10.51
C LEU A 3 3.33 0.12 11.11
N HIS A 4 2.60 -0.83 10.53
CA HIS A 4 1.31 -1.26 11.09
C HIS A 4 1.48 -1.85 12.51
N HIS A 5 2.53 -2.64 12.73
CA HIS A 5 2.79 -3.25 14.04
C HIS A 5 3.29 -2.25 15.08
N GLN A 6 3.92 -1.15 14.66
CA GLN A 6 4.36 -0.06 15.55
C GLN A 6 3.20 0.82 16.03
N HIS A 7 2.07 0.80 15.31
CA HIS A 7 0.89 1.60 15.62
C HIS A 7 -0.32 0.65 15.80
N PRO A 8 -0.58 0.11 17.00
CA PRO A 8 -1.64 -0.87 17.23
C PRO A 8 -3.05 -0.38 16.88
N GLN A 9 -3.26 0.94 16.88
CA GLN A 9 -4.52 1.59 16.52
C GLN A 9 -4.65 1.87 15.02
N SER A 10 -3.60 1.55 14.25
CA SER A 10 -3.61 1.77 12.82
C SER A 10 -4.48 0.76 12.09
N ARG A 11 -5.01 1.17 10.94
CA ARG A 11 -5.86 0.34 10.08
C ARG A 11 -5.25 0.24 8.69
N VAL A 12 -5.37 -0.94 8.10
CA VAL A 12 -4.99 -1.18 6.70
C VAL A 12 -6.26 -1.14 5.85
N PHE A 13 -6.26 -0.35 4.78
CA PHE A 13 -7.34 -0.33 3.81
C PHE A 13 -6.83 -0.10 2.39
N ARG A 14 -7.74 -0.23 1.42
CA ARG A 14 -7.44 0.03 0.01
C ARG A 14 -7.44 1.53 -0.24
N TYR A 15 -6.29 2.08 -0.59
CA TYR A 15 -6.16 3.51 -0.89
C TYR A 15 -6.99 3.90 -2.12
N ASN A 16 -7.02 3.02 -3.13
CA ASN A 16 -7.81 3.18 -4.34
C ASN A 16 -8.34 1.81 -4.84
N ILE A 17 -9.46 1.82 -5.56
CA ILE A 17 -10.14 0.65 -6.14
C ILE A 17 -9.45 0.16 -7.44
N GLY A 18 -8.61 1.00 -8.05
CA GLY A 18 -7.91 0.74 -9.32
C GLY A 18 -6.96 -0.45 -9.26
N LYS A 19 -6.91 -1.20 -10.37
CA LYS A 19 -5.92 -2.25 -10.62
C LYS A 19 -4.85 -1.69 -11.54
N TYR A 20 -3.62 -1.66 -11.07
CA TYR A 20 -2.49 -1.16 -11.86
C TYR A 20 -1.66 -2.35 -12.37
N GLN A 21 -1.14 -2.27 -13.59
CA GLN A 21 -0.18 -3.27 -14.04
C GLN A 21 1.07 -3.23 -13.19
N TRP A 22 1.57 -4.41 -12.84
CA TRP A 22 2.81 -4.55 -12.11
C TRP A 22 4.00 -4.59 -13.09
N HIS A 23 4.92 -3.63 -12.99
CA HIS A 23 6.12 -3.56 -13.81
C HIS A 23 7.37 -3.66 -12.93
N GLY A 24 8.26 -4.62 -13.21
CA GLY A 24 9.54 -4.74 -12.49
C GLY A 24 9.45 -5.38 -11.09
N SER A 25 10.29 -4.89 -10.16
CA SER A 25 10.48 -5.45 -8.81
C SER A 25 9.63 -4.75 -7.74
N SER A 26 9.30 -5.47 -6.66
CA SER A 26 8.53 -4.94 -5.52
C SER A 26 9.21 -3.78 -4.81
N ARG A 27 10.52 -3.65 -4.95
CA ARG A 27 11.30 -2.54 -4.42
C ARG A 27 10.92 -1.18 -5.04
N TYR A 28 10.43 -1.16 -6.27
CA TYR A 28 9.95 0.08 -6.91
C TYR A 28 8.63 0.59 -6.32
N TYR A 29 7.90 -0.28 -5.62
CA TYR A 29 6.58 0.03 -5.09
C TYR A 29 6.47 -0.10 -3.57
N LEU A 30 7.59 -0.36 -2.90
CA LEU A 30 7.69 -0.36 -1.44
C LEU A 30 7.46 1.06 -0.93
N GLY A 31 6.49 1.19 -0.02
CA GLY A 31 5.96 2.47 0.44
C GLY A 31 7.05 3.39 0.99
N LYS A 32 6.99 4.67 0.59
CA LYS A 32 7.74 5.75 1.20
C LYS A 32 6.88 6.41 2.26
N ASP A 33 7.50 6.88 3.33
CA ASP A 33 6.82 7.77 4.27
C ASP A 33 6.35 9.00 3.50
N LEU A 34 5.05 9.31 3.60
CA LEU A 34 4.43 10.45 2.92
C LEU A 34 4.23 11.57 3.94
N PRO A 35 5.17 12.51 4.07
CA PRO A 35 4.92 13.70 4.88
C PRO A 35 3.80 14.51 4.24
N GLY A 36 2.82 14.93 5.05
CA GLY A 36 1.80 15.90 4.64
C GLY A 36 0.42 15.34 4.30
N ILE A 37 0.15 14.05 4.53
CA ILE A 37 -1.23 13.52 4.47
C ILE A 37 -1.71 13.20 5.89
N PRO A 38 -2.56 14.05 6.49
CA PRO A 38 -3.08 13.82 7.84
C PRO A 38 -3.73 12.44 7.98
N GLY A 39 -3.37 11.72 9.05
CA GLY A 39 -3.92 10.40 9.35
C GLY A 39 -3.37 9.25 8.51
N VAL A 40 -2.53 9.47 7.49
CA VAL A 40 -1.93 8.39 6.68
C VAL A 40 -0.47 8.16 7.09
N LEU A 41 -0.16 6.95 7.52
CA LEU A 41 1.20 6.52 7.87
C LEU A 41 2.01 6.11 6.64
N ALA A 42 1.38 5.38 5.71
CA ALA A 42 2.05 4.90 4.51
C ALA A 42 1.06 4.56 3.41
N VAL A 43 1.52 4.67 2.16
CA VAL A 43 0.88 4.08 0.98
C VAL A 43 1.88 3.12 0.32
N TYR A 44 1.46 1.91 0.00
CA TYR A 44 2.30 0.89 -0.60
C TYR A 44 1.54 0.09 -1.65
N ALA A 45 2.26 -0.47 -2.62
CA ALA A 45 1.65 -1.41 -3.56
C ALA A 45 1.67 -2.83 -3.01
N GLU A 46 0.54 -3.51 -3.15
CA GLU A 46 0.42 -4.94 -2.93
C GLU A 46 0.32 -5.64 -4.28
N ARG A 47 1.29 -6.49 -4.60
CA ARG A 47 1.26 -7.32 -5.81
C ARG A 47 0.27 -8.46 -5.63
N ARG A 48 -0.58 -8.67 -6.64
CA ARG A 48 -1.52 -9.78 -6.70
C ARG A 48 -1.43 -10.47 -8.06
N GLN A 49 -1.82 -11.74 -8.08
CA GLN A 49 -1.92 -12.52 -9.29
C GLN A 49 -3.40 -12.65 -9.68
N GLY A 50 -3.72 -12.35 -10.94
CA GLY A 50 -5.07 -12.52 -11.49
C GLY A 50 -5.06 -13.36 -12.76
N ARG A 51 -6.25 -13.59 -13.33
CA ARG A 51 -6.40 -14.33 -14.60
C ARG A 51 -5.68 -13.65 -15.77
N ASN A 52 -5.59 -12.32 -15.77
CA ASN A 52 -4.96 -11.53 -16.84
C ASN A 52 -3.49 -11.17 -16.52
N GLY A 53 -2.85 -11.90 -15.61
CA GLY A 53 -1.47 -11.65 -15.19
C GLY A 53 -1.35 -10.89 -13.86
N PRO A 54 -0.12 -10.49 -13.49
CA PRO A 54 0.15 -9.79 -12.25
C PRO A 54 -0.35 -8.35 -12.31
N TYR A 55 -0.95 -7.90 -11.21
CA TYR A 55 -1.44 -6.54 -11.04
C TYR A 55 -1.21 -6.09 -9.60
N THR A 56 -1.46 -4.81 -9.32
CA THR A 56 -1.28 -4.25 -8.00
C THR A 56 -2.47 -3.43 -7.53
N PHE A 57 -2.70 -3.48 -6.22
CA PHE A 57 -3.52 -2.52 -5.50
C PHE A 57 -2.65 -1.55 -4.71
N LEU A 58 -3.12 -0.30 -4.61
CA LEU A 58 -2.58 0.64 -3.64
C LEU A 58 -3.30 0.43 -2.31
N MET A 59 -2.52 0.11 -1.29
CA MET A 59 -2.95 -0.06 0.08
C MET A 59 -2.43 1.13 0.90
N SER A 60 -3.14 1.47 1.97
CA SER A 60 -2.73 2.49 2.91
C SER A 60 -2.85 2.01 4.34
N ILE A 61 -1.96 2.51 5.19
CA ILE A 61 -2.03 2.38 6.64
C ILE A 61 -2.41 3.75 7.18
N THR A 62 -3.45 3.83 8.00
CA THR A 62 -3.87 5.08 8.64
C THR A 62 -3.88 4.97 10.15
N LEU A 63 -3.68 6.10 10.81
CA LEU A 63 -4.06 6.33 12.19
C LEU A 63 -5.54 6.74 12.18
N ASN A 64 -6.36 6.08 13.00
CA ASN A 64 -7.73 6.53 13.27
C ASN A 64 -7.69 7.88 14.02
#